data_AF-A0A139CKG3-F1
#
_entry.id   AF-A0A139CKG3-F1
#
_cell.length_a   1.000
_cell.length_b   1.000
_cell.length_c   1.000
_cell.angle_alpha   90.00
_cell.angle_beta   90.00
_cell.angle_gamma   90.00
#
_symmetry.space_group_name_H-M   'P 1'
#
loop_
_entity.id
_entity.type
_entity.pdbx_description
1 polymer ?
#
loop_
_entity_poly.entity_id
_entity_poly.type
_entity_poly.pdbx_seq_one_letter_code
_entity_poly.pdbx_strand_id
1 'polypeptide(L)'
;FLSSGAIIHHAGTRDMRKMGGMVDSTPMVALLFLAGAMSIAGLPPTGGFIAKFVLFDAGIIGEYYFEIGIALIFAIFTLFYMFRAWLLMFWGEKRDVEKYGEYSSHKASPLIMAPIIVLALSIIVFGLYAEPLISLATATAEQILDPQPYIDAVLTRVVR
;
A
#
# COMPACT_ATOMS: atom_id res chain seq x y z
N PHE A 1 -0.52 6.23 3.86
CA PHE A 1 -0.41 7.34 4.84
C PHE A 1 -0.94 8.66 4.32
N LEU A 2 -0.46 9.19 3.18
CA LEU A 2 -0.94 10.48 2.64
C LEU A 2 -2.47 10.55 2.46
N SER A 3 -3.08 9.47 1.94
CA SER A 3 -4.54 9.35 1.85
C SER A 3 -5.23 9.45 3.21
N SER A 4 -4.68 8.81 4.25
CA SER A 4 -5.19 8.93 5.63
C SER A 4 -5.05 10.35 6.17
N GLY A 5 -3.96 11.07 5.86
CA GLY A 5 -3.81 12.48 6.19
C GLY A 5 -4.88 13.36 5.56
N ALA A 6 -5.17 13.14 4.27
CA ALA A 6 -6.26 13.82 3.56
C ALA A 6 -7.62 13.52 4.18
N ILE A 7 -7.88 12.26 4.54
CA ILE A 7 -9.12 11.82 5.22
C ILE A 7 -9.27 12.52 6.57
N ILE A 8 -8.22 12.52 7.41
CA ILE A 8 -8.26 13.13 8.75
C ILE A 8 -8.48 14.65 8.64
N HIS A 9 -7.83 15.29 7.66
CA HIS A 9 -8.00 16.71 7.40
C HIS A 9 -9.43 17.04 6.96
N HIS A 10 -10.04 16.19 6.13
CA HIS A 10 -11.43 16.33 5.68
C HIS A 10 -12.45 16.05 6.78
N ALA A 11 -12.21 14.99 7.57
CA ALA A 11 -13.10 14.52 8.62
C ALA A 11 -13.00 15.31 9.94
N GLY A 12 -11.92 16.07 10.14
CA GLY A 12 -11.67 16.81 11.39
C GLY A 12 -11.42 15.93 12.63
N THR A 13 -11.33 14.61 12.45
CA THR A 13 -11.12 13.63 13.52
C THR A 13 -10.22 12.49 13.05
N ARG A 14 -9.57 11.81 13.99
CA ARG A 14 -8.78 10.59 13.75
C ARG A 14 -9.54 9.31 14.11
N ASP A 15 -10.68 9.45 14.77
CA ASP A 15 -11.47 8.33 15.27
C ASP A 15 -12.45 7.85 14.18
N MET A 16 -12.10 6.73 13.53
CA MET A 16 -12.89 6.15 12.43
C MET A 16 -14.30 5.74 12.82
N ARG A 17 -14.58 5.54 14.12
CA ARG A 17 -15.94 5.22 14.59
C ARG A 17 -16.90 6.38 14.40
N LYS A 18 -16.36 7.60 14.26
CA LYS A 18 -17.09 8.86 14.08
C LYS A 18 -17.10 9.33 12.62
N MET A 19 -16.57 8.51 11.72
CA MET A 19 -16.60 8.73 10.28
C MET A 19 -17.73 7.90 9.64
N GLY A 20 -18.07 8.20 8.38
CA GLY A 20 -19.04 7.47 7.56
C GLY A 20 -19.52 8.31 6.38
N GLY A 21 -19.92 7.69 5.27
CA GLY A 21 -20.52 8.41 4.13
C GLY A 21 -19.60 9.40 3.41
N MET A 22 -18.28 9.24 3.51
CA MET A 22 -17.34 10.12 2.80
C MET A 22 -17.25 9.84 1.29
N VAL A 23 -17.81 8.74 0.76
CA VAL A 23 -17.84 8.48 -0.70
C VAL A 23 -18.46 9.67 -1.44
N ASP A 24 -19.55 10.25 -0.93
CA ASP A 24 -20.27 11.32 -1.64
C ASP A 24 -19.54 12.67 -1.57
N SER A 25 -18.81 12.93 -0.48
CA SER A 25 -18.10 14.20 -0.28
C SER A 25 -16.70 14.21 -0.88
N THR A 26 -15.99 13.07 -0.87
CA THR A 26 -14.60 12.94 -1.35
C THR A 26 -14.36 11.64 -2.12
N PRO A 27 -15.07 11.40 -3.24
CA PRO A 27 -15.02 10.13 -3.97
C PRO A 27 -13.59 9.79 -4.47
N MET A 28 -12.82 10.81 -4.86
CA MET A 28 -11.44 10.61 -5.30
C MET A 28 -10.54 10.12 -4.17
N VAL A 29 -10.69 10.67 -2.95
CA VAL A 29 -9.92 10.22 -1.78
C VAL A 29 -10.30 8.80 -1.40
N ALA A 30 -11.59 8.46 -1.50
CA ALA A 30 -12.09 7.09 -1.29
C ALA A 30 -11.45 6.09 -2.25
N LEU A 31 -11.37 6.42 -3.54
CA LEU A 31 -10.74 5.58 -4.56
C LEU A 31 -9.24 5.43 -4.34
N LEU A 32 -8.54 6.53 -4.06
CA LEU A 32 -7.10 6.51 -3.84
C LEU A 32 -6.72 5.76 -2.56
N PHE A 33 -7.51 5.89 -1.50
CA PHE A 33 -7.33 5.06 -0.31
C PHE A 33 -7.56 3.58 -0.64
N LEU A 34 -8.61 3.26 -1.41
CA LEU A 34 -8.91 1.89 -1.80
C LEU A 34 -7.77 1.28 -2.64
N ALA A 35 -7.20 2.01 -3.59
CA ALA A 35 -6.04 1.55 -4.36
C ALA A 35 -4.84 1.19 -3.46
N GLY A 36 -4.54 2.05 -2.47
CA GLY A 36 -3.51 1.75 -1.46
C GLY A 36 -3.86 0.55 -0.58
N ALA A 37 -5.12 0.44 -0.17
CA ALA A 37 -5.63 -0.67 0.62
C ALA A 37 -5.54 -2.01 -0.13
N MET A 38 -5.92 -2.02 -1.41
CA MET A 38 -5.77 -3.17 -2.29
C MET A 38 -4.30 -3.57 -2.47
N SER A 39 -3.40 -2.59 -2.58
CA SER A 39 -1.96 -2.85 -2.68
C SER A 39 -1.42 -3.52 -1.42
N ILE A 40 -1.80 -3.04 -0.24
CA ILE A 40 -1.34 -3.63 1.04
C ILE A 40 -1.97 -5.02 1.25
N ALA A 41 -3.24 -5.17 0.88
CA ALA A 41 -3.91 -6.48 0.87
C ALA A 41 -3.26 -7.45 -0.13
N GLY A 42 -2.61 -6.95 -1.18
CA GLY A 42 -2.00 -7.75 -2.23
C GLY A 42 -3.03 -8.27 -3.21
N LEU A 43 -3.98 -7.43 -3.64
CA LEU A 43 -4.98 -7.77 -4.65
C LEU A 43 -4.51 -7.38 -6.06
N PRO A 44 -4.78 -8.21 -7.08
CA PRO A 44 -4.60 -7.80 -8.48
C PRO A 44 -5.46 -6.56 -8.81
N PRO A 45 -5.01 -5.63 -9.68
CA PRO A 45 -3.75 -5.61 -10.44
C PRO A 45 -2.64 -4.75 -9.79
N THR A 46 -2.47 -4.79 -8.45
CA THR A 46 -1.53 -3.89 -7.75
C THR A 46 -0.10 -4.43 -7.66
N GLY A 47 0.91 -3.56 -7.55
CA GLY A 47 2.30 -3.96 -7.31
C GLY A 47 2.51 -4.76 -6.02
N GLY A 48 1.67 -4.52 -5.00
CA GLY A 48 1.70 -5.31 -3.77
C GLY A 48 1.23 -6.76 -3.95
N PHE A 49 0.39 -7.04 -4.96
CA PHE A 49 0.09 -8.42 -5.35
C PHE A 49 1.34 -9.10 -5.92
N ILE A 50 2.06 -8.44 -6.83
CA ILE A 50 3.28 -9.00 -7.43
C ILE A 50 4.34 -9.31 -6.36
N ALA A 51 4.55 -8.40 -5.40
CA ALA A 51 5.48 -8.61 -4.31
C ALA A 51 5.13 -9.86 -3.47
N LYS A 52 3.85 -10.04 -3.10
CA LYS A 52 3.41 -11.24 -2.37
C LYS A 52 3.44 -12.50 -3.22
N PHE A 53 3.11 -12.38 -4.51
CA PHE A 53 3.13 -13.50 -5.44
C PHE A 53 4.54 -14.09 -5.57
N VAL A 54 5.55 -13.25 -5.83
CA VAL A 54 6.96 -13.69 -5.91
C VAL A 54 7.43 -14.28 -4.58
N LEU A 55 7.04 -13.70 -3.45
CA LEU A 55 7.36 -14.23 -2.12
C LEU A 55 6.78 -15.64 -1.91
N PHE A 56 5.52 -15.86 -2.29
CA PHE A 56 4.88 -17.16 -2.15
C PHE A 56 5.45 -18.18 -3.13
N ASP A 57 5.73 -17.79 -4.37
CA ASP A 57 6.37 -18.66 -5.37
C ASP A 57 7.75 -19.13 -4.88
N ALA A 58 8.60 -18.20 -4.45
CA ALA A 58 9.91 -18.52 -3.88
C ALA A 58 9.81 -19.39 -2.62
N GLY A 59 8.83 -19.13 -1.76
CA GLY A 59 8.58 -19.95 -0.58
C GLY A 59 8.18 -21.38 -0.92
N ILE A 60 7.36 -21.57 -1.96
CA ILE A 60 6.92 -22.91 -2.39
C ILE A 60 8.11 -23.68 -2.96
N ILE A 61 8.92 -23.03 -3.81
CA ILE A 61 10.15 -23.61 -4.36
C ILE A 61 11.14 -23.99 -3.24
N GLY A 62 11.22 -23.18 -2.20
CA GLY A 62 12.04 -23.45 -1.01
C GLY A 62 11.41 -24.40 0.02
N GLU A 63 10.23 -24.98 -0.26
CA GLU A 63 9.49 -25.87 0.63
C GLU A 63 9.10 -25.26 2.00
N TYR A 64 9.02 -23.93 2.09
CA TYR A 64 8.64 -23.16 3.29
C TYR A 64 7.11 -23.10 3.48
N TYR A 65 6.44 -24.26 3.43
CA TYR A 65 4.98 -24.34 3.41
C TYR A 65 4.31 -23.77 4.66
N PHE A 66 4.94 -23.93 5.83
CA PHE A 66 4.40 -23.45 7.09
C PHE A 66 4.41 -21.92 7.16
N GLU A 67 5.53 -21.30 6.78
CA GLU A 67 5.73 -19.86 6.74
C GLU A 67 4.79 -19.20 5.73
N ILE A 68 4.61 -19.81 4.55
CA ILE A 68 3.65 -19.35 3.55
C ILE A 68 2.23 -19.44 4.08
N GLY A 69 1.88 -20.54 4.77
CA GLY A 69 0.57 -20.70 5.41
C GLY A 69 0.27 -19.56 6.38
N ILE A 70 1.24 -19.20 7.23
CA ILE A 70 1.13 -18.05 8.13
C ILE A 70 0.97 -16.75 7.33
N ALA A 71 1.82 -16.52 6.33
CA ALA A 71 1.78 -15.30 5.53
C ALA A 71 0.44 -15.12 4.78
N LEU A 72 -0.17 -16.21 4.30
CA LEU A 72 -1.50 -16.19 3.68
C LEU A 72 -2.60 -15.81 4.68
N ILE A 73 -2.58 -16.35 5.90
CA ILE A 73 -3.54 -15.98 6.95
C ILE A 73 -3.46 -14.47 7.25
N PHE A 74 -2.24 -13.94 7.41
CA PHE A 74 -2.06 -12.51 7.63
C PHE A 74 -2.44 -11.66 6.40
N ALA A 75 -2.29 -12.17 5.19
CA ALA A 75 -2.78 -11.51 3.99
C ALA A 75 -4.32 -11.37 4.00
N ILE A 76 -5.04 -12.42 4.43
CA ILE A 76 -6.50 -12.39 4.60
C ILE A 76 -6.91 -11.39 5.69
N PHE A 77 -6.24 -11.39 6.84
CA PHE A 77 -6.49 -10.40 7.89
C PHE A 77 -6.24 -8.98 7.39
N THR A 78 -5.20 -8.79 6.57
CA THR A 78 -4.88 -7.51 5.94
C THR A 78 -5.99 -7.03 5.04
N LEU A 79 -6.50 -7.90 4.17
CA LEU A 79 -7.66 -7.60 3.35
C LEU A 79 -8.87 -7.22 4.22
N PHE A 80 -9.17 -8.02 5.24
CA PHE A 80 -10.31 -7.80 6.12
C PHE A 80 -10.24 -6.44 6.83
N TYR A 81 -9.14 -6.13 7.53
CA TYR A 81 -9.08 -4.88 8.30
C TYR A 81 -9.01 -3.65 7.40
N MET A 82 -8.36 -3.74 6.23
CA MET A 82 -8.28 -2.62 5.28
C MET A 82 -9.63 -2.36 4.61
N PHE A 83 -10.35 -3.40 4.22
CA PHE A 83 -11.69 -3.25 3.65
C PHE A 83 -12.67 -2.74 4.70
N ARG A 84 -12.61 -3.28 5.94
CA ARG A 84 -13.39 -2.75 7.07
C ARG A 84 -13.09 -1.27 7.33
N ALA A 85 -11.82 -0.87 7.25
CA ALA A 85 -11.44 0.53 7.40
C ALA A 85 -12.08 1.41 6.33
N TRP A 86 -12.04 0.96 5.07
CA TRP A 86 -12.69 1.66 3.97
C TRP A 86 -14.20 1.81 4.20
N LEU A 87 -14.88 0.72 4.58
CA LEU A 87 -16.32 0.75 4.89
C LEU A 87 -16.66 1.72 6.03
N LEU A 88 -15.90 1.71 7.12
CA LEU A 88 -16.16 2.58 8.26
C LEU A 88 -16.00 4.08 7.93
N MET A 89 -15.06 4.42 7.05
CA MET A 89 -14.76 5.79 6.70
C MET A 89 -15.66 6.31 5.58
N PHE A 90 -15.84 5.52 4.53
CA PHE A 90 -16.42 6.00 3.28
C PHE A 90 -17.87 5.58 3.07
N TRP A 91 -18.26 4.41 3.57
CA TRP A 91 -19.60 3.86 3.35
C TRP A 91 -20.58 4.26 4.46
N GLY A 92 -21.88 4.05 4.20
CA GLY A 92 -22.96 4.30 5.15
C GLY A 92 -23.27 5.78 5.33
N GLU A 93 -23.98 6.11 6.41
CA GLU A 93 -24.36 7.47 6.73
C GLU A 93 -23.27 8.19 7.55
N LYS A 94 -23.26 9.52 7.45
CA LYS A 94 -22.41 10.36 8.29
C LYS A 94 -22.79 10.16 9.76
N ARG A 95 -21.79 10.00 10.63
CA ARG A 95 -21.99 9.79 12.06
C ARG A 95 -21.64 11.05 12.84
N ASP A 96 -22.33 11.26 13.96
CA ASP A 96 -22.04 12.31 14.94
C ASP A 96 -21.94 13.74 14.36
N VAL A 97 -22.76 14.06 13.34
CA VAL A 97 -22.75 15.36 12.63
C VAL A 97 -22.99 16.53 13.60
N GLU A 98 -23.82 16.34 14.63
CA GLU A 98 -24.09 17.36 15.66
C GLU A 98 -22.84 17.74 16.47
N LYS A 99 -21.87 16.81 16.61
CA LYS A 99 -20.68 16.98 17.45
C LYS A 99 -19.43 17.34 16.66
N TYR A 100 -19.31 16.85 15.44
CA TYR A 100 -18.13 17.04 14.58
C TYR A 100 -18.37 17.96 13.39
N GLY A 101 -19.61 18.41 13.21
CA GLY A 101 -20.02 19.25 12.10
C GLY A 101 -20.10 18.46 10.78
N GLU A 102 -20.46 19.19 9.72
CA GLU A 102 -20.32 18.68 8.36
C GLU A 102 -18.84 18.48 8.01
N TYR A 103 -18.58 17.53 7.12
CA TYR A 103 -17.23 17.40 6.55
C TYR A 103 -16.81 18.69 5.87
N SER A 104 -15.50 18.96 5.88
CA SER A 104 -14.97 20.18 5.28
C SER A 104 -15.49 20.35 3.86
N SER A 105 -16.14 21.48 3.57
CA SER A 105 -16.61 21.82 2.23
C SER A 105 -15.45 22.17 1.28
N HIS A 106 -14.24 22.36 1.82
CA HIS A 106 -13.06 22.63 1.04
C HIS A 106 -12.62 21.37 0.31
N LYS A 107 -12.73 21.40 -1.02
CA LYS A 107 -12.13 20.38 -1.88
C LYS A 107 -10.67 20.19 -1.49
N ALA A 108 -10.22 18.94 -1.39
CA ALA A 108 -8.85 18.61 -1.07
C ALA A 108 -7.90 19.38 -2.01
N SER A 109 -6.99 20.15 -1.43
CA SER A 109 -6.04 20.98 -2.20
C SER A 109 -5.28 20.12 -3.21
N PRO A 110 -5.05 20.60 -4.45
CA PRO A 110 -4.24 19.90 -5.44
C PRO A 110 -2.86 19.48 -4.90
N LEU A 111 -2.28 20.27 -3.99
CA LEU A 111 -0.99 19.98 -3.35
C LEU A 111 -1.04 18.73 -2.46
N ILE A 112 -2.19 18.43 -1.85
CA ILE A 112 -2.39 17.19 -1.07
C ILE A 112 -2.67 16.02 -2.01
N MET A 113 -3.45 16.24 -3.06
CA MET A 113 -3.91 15.19 -3.97
C MET A 113 -2.81 14.70 -4.91
N ALA A 114 -1.95 15.59 -5.41
CA ALA A 114 -0.90 15.26 -6.38
C ALA A 114 -0.01 14.09 -5.95
N PRO A 115 0.63 14.09 -4.76
CA PRO A 115 1.47 12.97 -4.36
C PRO A 115 0.68 11.67 -4.11
N ILE A 116 -0.58 11.76 -3.66
CA ILE A 116 -1.43 10.58 -3.46
C ILE A 116 -1.74 9.92 -4.81
N ILE A 117 -2.11 10.72 -5.81
CA ILE A 117 -2.42 10.24 -7.16
C ILE A 117 -1.18 9.62 -7.79
N VAL A 118 -0.02 10.29 -7.71
CA VAL A 118 1.24 9.75 -8.25
C VAL A 118 1.55 8.38 -7.65
N LEU A 119 1.47 8.25 -6.32
CA LEU A 119 1.71 6.97 -5.66
C LEU A 119 0.67 5.89 -6.02
N ALA A 120 -0.61 6.25 -6.10
CA ALA A 120 -1.66 5.32 -6.49
C ALA A 120 -1.49 4.84 -7.93
N LEU A 121 -1.07 5.72 -8.84
CA LEU A 121 -0.73 5.35 -10.20
C LEU A 121 0.51 4.44 -10.24
N SER A 122 1.56 4.76 -9.48
CA SER A 122 2.75 3.89 -9.38
C SER A 122 2.39 2.48 -8.90
N ILE A 123 1.46 2.35 -7.93
CA ILE A 123 0.96 1.05 -7.47
C ILE A 123 0.38 0.22 -8.62
N ILE A 124 -0.40 0.84 -9.51
CA ILE A 124 -1.02 0.14 -10.64
C ILE A 124 0.00 -0.12 -11.75
N VAL A 125 0.82 0.87 -12.08
CA VAL A 125 1.87 0.75 -13.10
C VAL A 125 2.80 -0.41 -12.76
N PHE A 126 3.29 -0.51 -11.53
CA PHE A 126 4.17 -1.61 -11.11
C PHE A 126 3.44 -2.93 -10.90
N GLY A 127 2.12 -2.93 -10.77
CA GLY A 127 1.33 -4.17 -10.77
C GLY A 127 1.14 -4.74 -12.18
N LEU A 128 1.03 -3.88 -13.19
CA LEU A 128 0.89 -4.29 -14.60
C LEU A 128 2.23 -4.48 -15.31
N TYR A 129 3.24 -3.70 -14.93
CA TYR A 129 4.58 -3.70 -15.52
C TYR A 129 5.64 -3.84 -14.42
N ALA A 130 5.67 -5.02 -13.81
CA ALA A 130 6.55 -5.32 -12.69
C ALA A 130 7.99 -5.64 -13.08
N GLU A 131 8.24 -5.99 -14.35
CA GLU A 131 9.53 -6.52 -14.81
C GLU A 131 10.74 -5.68 -14.37
N PRO A 132 10.77 -4.34 -14.53
CA PRO A 132 11.94 -3.55 -14.11
C PRO A 132 12.25 -3.66 -12.62
N LEU A 133 11.22 -3.78 -11.77
CA LEU A 133 11.40 -3.95 -10.34
C LEU A 133 11.88 -5.35 -9.99
N ILE A 134 11.35 -6.38 -10.67
CA ILE A 134 11.78 -7.76 -10.49
C ILE A 134 13.23 -7.92 -10.92
N SER A 135 13.62 -7.44 -12.11
CA SER A 135 15.00 -7.54 -12.57
C SER A 135 15.98 -6.83 -11.62
N LEU A 136 15.61 -5.63 -11.12
CA LEU A 136 16.40 -4.90 -10.13
C LEU A 136 16.51 -5.67 -8.81
N ALA A 137 15.40 -6.22 -8.31
CA ALA A 137 15.37 -7.01 -7.08
C ALA A 137 16.22 -8.28 -7.20
N THR A 138 16.13 -9.00 -8.32
CA THR A 138 16.94 -10.20 -8.59
C THR A 138 18.43 -9.86 -8.68
N ALA A 139 18.81 -8.83 -9.43
CA ALA A 139 20.21 -8.39 -9.51
C ALA A 139 20.77 -7.98 -8.13
N THR A 140 19.93 -7.40 -7.28
CA THR A 140 20.30 -7.07 -5.89
C THR A 140 20.41 -8.33 -5.04
N ALA A 141 19.49 -9.28 -5.18
CA ALA A 141 19.51 -10.54 -4.44
C ALA A 141 20.76 -11.38 -4.77
N GLU A 142 21.19 -11.43 -6.03
CA GLU A 142 22.41 -12.11 -6.46
C GLU A 142 23.66 -11.53 -5.76
N GLN A 143 23.78 -10.21 -5.65
CA GLN A 143 24.89 -9.57 -4.94
C GLN A 143 24.87 -9.80 -3.43
N ILE A 144 23.68 -10.02 -2.85
CA ILE A 144 23.55 -10.35 -1.42
C ILE A 144 23.93 -11.82 -1.18
N LEU A 145 23.55 -12.72 -2.08
CA LEU A 145 23.83 -14.16 -1.98
C LEU A 145 25.29 -14.48 -2.28
N ASP A 146 25.90 -13.80 -3.25
CA ASP A 146 27.33 -13.86 -3.53
C ASP A 146 27.99 -12.48 -3.31
N PRO A 147 28.55 -12.22 -2.12
CA PRO A 147 29.16 -10.95 -1.81
C PRO A 147 30.60 -10.81 -2.33
N GLN A 148 31.19 -11.84 -2.97
CA GLN A 148 32.59 -11.78 -3.43
C GLN A 148 32.86 -10.59 -4.37
N PRO A 149 32.02 -10.28 -5.38
CA PRO A 149 32.23 -9.13 -6.24
C PRO A 149 32.26 -7.79 -5.47
N TYR A 150 31.47 -7.68 -4.40
CA TYR A 150 31.48 -6.50 -3.53
C TYR A 150 32.78 -6.41 -2.72
N ILE A 151 33.20 -7.52 -2.11
CA ILE A 151 34.44 -7.61 -1.33
C ILE A 151 35.64 -7.23 -2.22
N ASP A 152 35.73 -7.78 -3.42
CA ASP A 152 36.78 -7.47 -4.39
C ASP A 152 36.74 -6.00 -4.81
N ALA A 153 35.56 -5.45 -5.12
CA ALA A 153 35.45 -4.05 -5.52
C ALA A 153 35.92 -3.06 -4.44
N VAL A 154 35.70 -3.39 -3.16
CA VAL A 154 36.06 -2.56 -2.01
C VAL A 154 37.51 -2.77 -1.58
N LEU A 155 37.94 -4.01 -1.35
CA LEU A 155 39.26 -4.32 -0.78
C LEU A 155 40.39 -4.14 -1.80
N THR A 156 40.17 -4.47 -3.07
CA THR A 156 41.21 -4.30 -4.10
C THR A 156 41.50 -2.82 -4.43
N ARG A 157 40.60 -1.89 -4.05
CA ARG A 157 40.81 -0.44 -4.19
C ARG A 157 41.67 0.19 -3.10
N VAL A 158 41.83 -0.45 -1.93
CA VAL A 158 42.57 0.13 -0.78
C VAL A 158 44.08 -0.15 -0.85
N VAL A 159 44.53 -1.07 -1.71
CA VAL A 159 45.93 -1.51 -1.81
C VAL A 159 46.69 -0.85 -2.98
N ARG A 160 46.25 0.31 -3.48
CA ARG A 160 46.99 1.12 -4.46
C ARG A 160 47.10 2.58 -4.04
#